data_AF-A0A2E0Q3G3-F1
#
_entry.id   AF-A0A2E0Q3G3-F1
#
_cell.length_a   1.000
_cell.length_b   1.000
_cell.length_c   1.000
_cell.angle_alpha   90.00
_cell.angle_beta   90.00
_cell.angle_gamma   90.00
#
_symmetry.space_group_name_H-M   'P 1'
#
loop_
_entity.id
_entity.type
_entity.pdbx_description
1 polymer ?
#
loop_
_entity_poly.entity_id
_entity_poly.type
_entity_poly.pdbx_seq_one_letter_code
_entity_poly.pdbx_strand_id
1 'polypeptide(L)'
;MILASLLLLAAATIPGPANSPLAENGHAPEWVEVFTDEEGTLWIDTAWTASRDVDGVDLPLFLMRTEMILDDEPPIVADLAMAVDCKSNQMGIAGAWTEAESANIEGAEWFDDIEMDFVEGPLGEDDIALFRVACGPNWQP
;
A
#
# COMPACT_ATOMS: atom_id res chain seq x y z
N MET A 1 -24.72 14.31 -39.52
CA MET A 1 -23.44 13.70 -39.12
C MET A 1 -23.33 13.84 -37.62
N ILE A 2 -23.47 12.75 -36.87
CA ILE A 2 -23.25 12.75 -35.42
C ILE A 2 -21.76 12.41 -35.25
N LEU A 3 -20.95 13.37 -34.84
CA LEU A 3 -19.60 13.10 -34.35
C LEU A 3 -19.78 12.43 -32.97
N ALA A 4 -19.58 11.12 -32.92
CA ALA A 4 -19.38 10.42 -31.66
C ALA A 4 -17.96 10.74 -31.17
N SER A 5 -17.85 11.67 -30.23
CA SER A 5 -16.61 11.88 -29.49
C SER A 5 -16.39 10.65 -28.59
N LEU A 6 -15.48 9.77 -28.99
CA LEU A 6 -14.92 8.79 -28.06
C LEU A 6 -14.06 9.58 -27.05
N LEU A 7 -14.56 9.73 -25.82
CA LEU A 7 -13.67 9.95 -24.69
C LEU A 7 -12.83 8.69 -24.54
N LEU A 8 -11.55 8.75 -24.90
CA LEU A 8 -10.57 7.81 -24.37
C LEU A 8 -10.46 8.11 -22.87
N LEU A 9 -11.07 7.27 -22.04
CA LEU A 9 -10.64 7.16 -20.65
C LEU A 9 -9.22 6.59 -20.72
N ALA A 10 -8.21 7.43 -20.52
CA ALA A 10 -6.89 6.94 -20.17
C ALA A 10 -7.08 6.22 -18.83
N ALA A 11 -7.08 4.88 -18.85
CA ALA A 11 -6.91 4.14 -17.62
C ALA A 11 -5.54 4.58 -17.07
N ALA A 12 -5.52 5.23 -15.91
CA ALA A 12 -4.28 5.49 -15.21
C ALA A 12 -3.60 4.12 -15.02
N THR A 13 -2.46 3.93 -15.66
CA THR A 13 -1.69 2.69 -15.51
C THR A 13 -0.98 2.80 -14.16
N ILE A 14 -1.43 2.01 -13.19
CA ILE A 14 -0.74 1.88 -11.90
C ILE A 14 0.67 1.37 -12.19
N PRO A 15 1.72 2.07 -11.73
CA PRO A 15 3.09 1.70 -12.03
C PRO A 15 3.48 0.39 -11.34
N GLY A 16 4.54 -0.26 -11.80
CA GLY A 16 5.01 -1.54 -11.26
C GLY A 16 4.29 -2.79 -11.83
N PRO A 17 4.48 -3.95 -11.20
CA PRO A 17 3.95 -5.22 -11.68
C PRO A 17 2.44 -5.27 -11.52
N ALA A 18 1.74 -5.93 -12.46
CA ALA A 18 0.28 -6.03 -12.41
C ALA A 18 -0.20 -6.63 -11.07
N ASN A 19 0.45 -7.71 -10.63
CA ASN A 19 0.26 -8.32 -9.31
C ASN A 19 1.47 -7.99 -8.44
N SER A 20 1.22 -7.68 -7.17
CA SER A 20 2.33 -7.50 -6.23
C SER A 20 3.09 -8.82 -6.03
N PRO A 21 4.43 -8.79 -6.01
CA PRO A 21 5.25 -9.95 -5.62
C PRO A 21 5.10 -10.35 -4.15
N LEU A 22 4.47 -9.50 -3.32
CA LEU A 22 4.09 -9.84 -1.96
C LEU A 22 2.78 -10.64 -1.89
N ALA A 23 1.92 -10.56 -2.92
CA ALA A 23 0.67 -11.30 -2.95
C ALA A 23 0.89 -12.76 -3.40
N GLU A 24 -0.05 -13.64 -3.04
CA GLU A 24 -0.01 -15.03 -3.47
C GLU A 24 -0.10 -15.18 -5.00
N ASN A 25 0.53 -16.25 -5.52
CA ASN A 25 0.51 -16.54 -6.94
C ASN A 25 -0.92 -16.70 -7.47
N GLY A 26 -1.27 -15.90 -8.48
CA GLY A 26 -2.60 -15.91 -9.10
C GLY A 26 -3.61 -14.98 -8.44
N HIS A 27 -3.20 -14.18 -7.44
CA HIS A 27 -4.01 -13.07 -6.93
C HIS A 27 -4.43 -12.12 -8.06
N ALA A 28 -5.66 -11.61 -7.97
CA ALA A 28 -6.25 -10.68 -8.92
C ALA A 28 -6.48 -9.34 -8.19
N PRO A 29 -5.59 -8.36 -8.37
CA PRO A 29 -5.60 -7.16 -7.56
C PRO A 29 -6.69 -6.17 -7.96
N GLU A 30 -7.22 -5.46 -6.97
CA GLU A 30 -8.13 -4.33 -7.13
C GLU A 30 -7.50 -3.08 -6.53
N TRP A 31 -6.55 -2.51 -7.24
CA TRP A 31 -5.85 -1.30 -6.83
C TRP A 31 -6.76 -0.08 -6.91
N VAL A 32 -6.89 0.62 -5.78
CA VAL A 32 -7.62 1.88 -5.65
C VAL A 32 -6.63 2.96 -5.19
N GLU A 33 -6.61 4.09 -5.91
CA GLU A 33 -5.85 5.26 -5.51
C GLU A 33 -6.46 5.86 -4.22
N VAL A 34 -5.61 6.08 -3.22
CA VAL A 34 -6.02 6.62 -1.92
C VAL A 34 -5.56 8.07 -1.77
N PHE A 35 -4.34 8.37 -2.20
CA PHE A 35 -3.74 9.70 -2.10
C PHE A 35 -2.79 9.94 -3.26
N THR A 36 -2.75 11.18 -3.77
CA THR A 36 -1.83 11.62 -4.81
C THR A 36 -1.46 13.08 -4.59
N ASP A 37 -0.17 13.40 -4.66
CA ASP A 37 0.37 14.75 -4.57
C ASP A 37 1.64 14.91 -5.44
N GLU A 38 2.46 15.92 -5.15
CA GLU A 38 3.70 16.16 -5.87
C GLU A 38 4.84 15.21 -5.47
N GLU A 39 4.75 14.59 -4.30
CA GLU A 39 5.73 13.63 -3.78
C GLU A 39 5.43 12.20 -4.26
N GLY A 40 4.20 11.93 -4.73
CA GLY A 40 3.89 10.64 -5.27
C GLY A 40 2.42 10.26 -5.26
N THR A 41 2.17 8.95 -5.35
CA THR A 41 0.82 8.40 -5.30
C THR A 41 0.81 7.09 -4.53
N LEU A 42 -0.24 6.89 -3.73
CA LEU A 42 -0.50 5.70 -2.94
C LEU A 42 -1.75 4.98 -3.47
N TRP A 43 -1.60 3.69 -3.74
CA TRP A 43 -2.69 2.77 -4.05
C TRP A 43 -2.79 1.68 -3.02
N ILE A 44 -3.99 1.14 -2.84
CA ILE A 44 -4.26 -0.01 -1.97
C ILE A 44 -4.96 -1.08 -2.78
N ASP A 45 -4.55 -2.33 -2.60
CA ASP A 45 -5.24 -3.47 -3.16
C ASP A 45 -6.40 -3.88 -2.25
N THR A 46 -7.62 -3.52 -2.63
CA THR A 46 -8.81 -3.79 -1.81
C THR A 46 -9.31 -5.24 -1.92
N ALA A 47 -8.76 -6.02 -2.86
CA ALA A 47 -9.09 -7.43 -3.02
C ALA A 47 -8.14 -8.35 -2.22
N TRP A 48 -7.00 -7.83 -1.77
CA TRP A 48 -6.04 -8.62 -1.00
C TRP A 48 -6.40 -8.65 0.49
N THR A 49 -6.50 -9.86 1.03
CA THR A 49 -6.78 -10.08 2.45
C THR A 49 -5.80 -11.08 3.02
N ALA A 50 -5.02 -10.67 4.02
CA ALA A 50 -4.11 -11.52 4.74
C ALA A 50 -4.06 -11.14 6.22
N SER A 51 -3.42 -11.97 7.02
CA SER A 51 -3.11 -11.68 8.42
C SER A 51 -1.74 -12.24 8.78
N ARG A 52 -1.16 -11.72 9.87
CA ARG A 52 0.11 -12.20 10.40
C ARG A 52 0.13 -12.11 11.91
N ASP A 53 0.74 -13.11 12.54
CA ASP A 53 1.03 -13.07 13.97
C ASP A 53 2.16 -12.08 14.24
N VAL A 54 1.87 -11.09 15.08
CA VAL A 54 2.83 -10.11 15.61
C VAL A 54 2.73 -10.16 17.12
N ASP A 55 3.81 -10.61 17.77
CA ASP A 55 3.89 -10.77 19.22
C ASP A 55 2.71 -11.56 19.84
N GLY A 56 2.25 -12.61 19.14
CA GLY A 56 1.14 -13.47 19.59
C GLY A 56 -0.26 -12.89 19.35
N VAL A 57 -0.38 -11.82 18.55
CA VAL A 57 -1.65 -11.26 18.09
C VAL A 57 -1.72 -11.39 16.57
N ASP A 58 -2.77 -12.05 16.07
CA ASP A 58 -3.07 -12.11 14.63
C ASP A 58 -3.63 -10.77 14.16
N LEU A 59 -2.82 -10.01 13.44
CA LEU A 59 -3.15 -8.68 12.93
C LEU A 59 -3.51 -8.74 11.43
N PRO A 60 -4.54 -8.00 10.99
CA PRO A 60 -4.84 -7.88 9.56
C PRO A 60 -3.70 -7.20 8.82
N LEU A 61 -3.45 -7.67 7.60
CA LEU A 61 -2.57 -7.01 6.66
C LEU A 61 -3.40 -6.32 5.56
N PHE A 62 -2.96 -5.15 5.12
CA PHE A 62 -3.35 -4.61 3.82
C PHE A 62 -2.12 -4.44 2.94
N LEU A 63 -2.34 -4.48 1.63
CA LEU A 63 -1.28 -4.31 0.64
C LEU A 63 -1.41 -2.93 0.02
N MET A 64 -0.35 -2.15 0.11
CA MET A 64 -0.25 -0.85 -0.52
C MET A 64 0.86 -0.84 -1.57
N ARG A 65 0.67 -0.03 -2.59
CA ARG A 65 1.71 0.37 -3.55
C ARG A 65 1.93 1.85 -3.40
N THR A 66 3.18 2.27 -3.34
CA THR A 66 3.58 3.67 -3.38
C THR A 66 4.45 3.91 -4.61
N GLU A 67 4.18 4.99 -5.32
CA GLU A 67 5.11 5.63 -6.23
C GLU A 67 5.64 6.88 -5.51
N MET A 68 6.95 6.95 -5.31
CA MET A 68 7.62 8.10 -4.72
C MET A 68 8.38 8.83 -5.81
N ILE A 69 8.03 10.10 -6.02
CA ILE A 69 8.68 11.01 -6.95
C ILE A 69 9.79 11.71 -6.19
N LEU A 70 11.02 11.47 -6.63
CA LEU A 70 12.22 12.06 -6.03
C LEU A 70 12.79 13.13 -6.98
N ASP A 71 13.29 14.22 -6.40
CA ASP A 71 14.00 15.24 -7.16
C ASP A 71 15.26 14.63 -7.81
N ASP A 72 15.41 14.84 -9.11
CA ASP A 72 16.57 14.39 -9.92
C ASP A 72 16.82 12.87 -9.98
N GLU A 73 15.87 12.03 -9.53
CA GLU A 73 15.94 10.57 -9.61
C GLU A 73 14.68 9.97 -10.29
N PRO A 74 14.79 8.76 -10.91
CA PRO A 74 13.60 8.04 -11.37
C PRO A 74 12.64 7.75 -10.21
N PRO A 75 11.31 7.78 -10.43
CA PRO A 75 10.34 7.42 -9.39
C PRO A 75 10.61 6.01 -8.85
N ILE A 76 10.48 5.86 -7.54
CA ILE A 76 10.59 4.57 -6.86
C ILE A 76 9.20 4.00 -6.70
N VAL A 77 9.00 2.77 -7.18
CA VAL A 77 7.77 2.01 -6.92
C VAL A 77 8.07 0.95 -5.86
N ALA A 78 7.27 0.92 -4.81
CA ALA A 78 7.38 -0.08 -3.77
C ALA A 78 5.99 -0.61 -3.37
N ASP A 79 5.94 -1.91 -3.09
CA ASP A 79 4.78 -2.55 -2.47
C ASP A 79 5.10 -2.84 -1.02
N LEU A 80 4.16 -2.55 -0.12
CA LEU A 80 4.29 -2.82 1.31
C LEU A 80 3.08 -3.62 1.80
N ALA A 81 3.34 -4.71 2.51
CA ALA A 81 2.34 -5.41 3.30
C ALA A 81 2.35 -4.83 4.72
N MET A 82 1.29 -4.13 5.10
CA MET A 82 1.21 -3.37 6.34
C MET A 82 0.38 -4.11 7.38
N ALA A 83 0.96 -4.43 8.54
CA ALA A 83 0.23 -4.96 9.69
C ALA A 83 -0.43 -3.82 10.48
N VAL A 84 -1.68 -4.03 10.90
CA VAL A 84 -2.46 -2.97 11.56
C VAL A 84 -3.05 -3.46 12.88
N ASP A 85 -2.66 -2.84 13.99
CA ASP A 85 -3.36 -2.97 15.26
C ASP A 85 -4.42 -1.87 15.41
N CYS A 86 -5.64 -2.21 15.02
CA CYS A 86 -6.82 -1.35 15.10
C CYS A 86 -7.20 -0.92 16.53
N LYS A 87 -6.70 -1.58 17.58
CA LYS A 87 -7.03 -1.27 18.97
C LYS A 87 -6.01 -0.34 19.61
N SER A 88 -4.75 -0.52 19.24
CA SER A 88 -3.63 0.26 19.78
C SER A 88 -3.26 1.43 18.88
N ASN A 89 -3.90 1.58 17.72
CA ASN A 89 -3.67 2.64 16.74
C ASN A 89 -2.23 2.61 16.21
N GLN A 90 -1.73 1.40 15.93
CA GLN A 90 -0.36 1.16 15.47
C GLN A 90 -0.34 0.44 14.13
N MET A 91 0.68 0.73 13.33
CA MET A 91 0.97 0.02 12.08
C MET A 91 2.44 -0.37 12.04
N GLY A 92 2.74 -1.46 11.34
CA GLY A 92 4.09 -1.92 11.09
C GLY A 92 4.22 -2.47 9.68
N ILE A 93 5.44 -2.49 9.14
CA ILE A 93 5.71 -3.08 7.83
C ILE A 93 5.99 -4.57 8.05
N ALA A 94 5.14 -5.44 7.49
CA ALA A 94 5.31 -6.89 7.57
C ALA A 94 6.14 -7.45 6.42
N GLY A 95 6.13 -6.77 5.27
CA GLY A 95 6.91 -7.14 4.10
C GLY A 95 6.98 -5.98 3.11
N ALA A 96 8.01 -6.01 2.27
CA ALA A 96 8.29 -4.98 1.30
C ALA A 96 8.79 -5.57 -0.02
N TRP A 97 8.49 -4.90 -1.11
CA TRP A 97 9.04 -5.19 -2.43
C TRP A 97 9.39 -3.91 -3.16
N THR A 98 10.52 -3.89 -3.86
CA THR A 98 10.87 -2.84 -4.83
C THR A 98 11.94 -3.35 -5.80
N GLU A 99 12.01 -2.74 -6.99
CA GLU A 99 13.09 -2.92 -7.97
C GLU A 99 14.11 -1.77 -7.93
N ALA A 100 13.89 -0.76 -7.07
CA ALA A 100 14.82 0.35 -6.96
C ALA A 100 16.10 -0.08 -6.23
N GLU A 101 17.22 -0.13 -6.97
CA GLU A 101 18.54 -0.45 -6.40
C GLU A 101 18.93 0.50 -5.25
N SER A 102 18.39 1.73 -5.23
CA SER A 102 18.62 2.72 -4.18
C SER A 102 17.92 2.41 -2.84
N ALA A 103 16.94 1.49 -2.82
CA ALA A 103 16.06 1.28 -1.67
C ALA A 103 16.58 0.26 -0.63
N ASN A 104 17.81 -0.23 -0.74
CA ASN A 104 18.41 -1.26 0.14
C ASN A 104 17.64 -2.61 0.24
N ILE A 105 16.50 -2.74 -0.43
CA ILE A 105 15.69 -3.96 -0.58
C ILE A 105 15.64 -4.22 -2.09
N GLU A 106 16.12 -5.38 -2.53
CA GLU A 106 16.03 -5.80 -3.94
C GLU A 106 15.11 -7.02 -4.04
N GLY A 107 13.93 -6.83 -4.64
CA GLY A 107 12.91 -7.88 -4.71
C GLY A 107 12.01 -7.93 -3.47
N ALA A 108 11.36 -9.08 -3.27
CA ALA A 108 10.32 -9.23 -2.25
C ALA A 108 10.90 -9.84 -0.98
N GLU A 109 10.63 -9.21 0.16
CA GLU A 109 11.07 -9.65 1.48
C GLU A 109 9.93 -9.58 2.49
N TRP A 110 9.85 -10.59 3.35
CA TRP A 110 8.95 -10.63 4.51
C TRP A 110 9.79 -10.53 5.78
N PHE A 111 9.44 -9.61 6.67
CA PHE A 111 10.20 -9.37 7.90
C PHE A 111 9.73 -10.28 9.02
N ASP A 112 10.67 -10.88 9.77
CA ASP A 112 10.34 -11.74 10.91
C ASP A 112 9.96 -10.93 12.15
N ASP A 113 10.68 -9.84 12.41
CA ASP A 113 10.40 -8.89 13.49
C ASP A 113 9.69 -7.67 12.90
N ILE A 114 8.47 -7.40 13.37
CA ILE A 114 7.62 -6.31 12.86
C ILE A 114 7.52 -5.22 13.92
N GLU A 115 8.17 -4.09 13.68
CA GLU A 115 8.07 -2.90 14.52
C GLU A 115 6.75 -2.18 14.24
N MET A 116 5.93 -2.01 15.28
CA MET A 116 4.57 -1.43 15.21
C MET A 116 4.59 0.09 15.48
N ASP A 117 5.49 0.81 14.81
CA ASP A 117 5.76 2.24 14.99
C ASP A 117 5.79 3.02 13.66
N PHE A 118 5.27 2.45 12.58
CA PHE A 118 5.20 3.12 11.27
C PHE A 118 4.39 4.43 11.32
N VAL A 119 3.35 4.47 12.16
CA VAL A 119 2.57 5.68 12.43
C VAL A 119 2.85 6.16 13.86
N GLU A 120 3.09 7.45 14.01
CA GLU A 120 3.27 8.09 15.31
C GLU A 120 2.05 8.95 15.67
N GLY A 121 1.60 8.87 16.93
CA GLY A 121 0.47 9.66 17.40
C GLY A 121 0.81 11.15 17.62
N PRO A 122 -0.15 12.08 17.40
CA PRO A 122 -1.54 11.86 17.01
C PRO A 122 -1.71 11.58 15.51
N LEU A 123 -2.58 10.62 15.17
CA LEU A 123 -2.83 10.22 13.79
C LEU A 123 -3.41 11.35 12.95
N GLY A 124 -2.81 11.56 11.78
CA GLY A 124 -3.29 12.48 10.75
C GLY A 124 -4.49 11.93 9.98
N GLU A 125 -5.03 12.74 9.05
CA GLU A 125 -6.14 12.31 8.20
C GLU A 125 -5.76 11.13 7.29
N ASP A 126 -4.52 11.11 6.80
CA ASP A 126 -4.01 10.04 5.92
C ASP A 126 -3.83 8.74 6.68
N ASP A 127 -3.26 8.77 7.89
CA ASP A 127 -3.18 7.60 8.77
C ASP A 127 -4.57 7.01 9.03
N ILE A 128 -5.54 7.87 9.35
CA ILE A 128 -6.93 7.45 9.58
C ILE A 128 -7.53 6.81 8.32
N ALA A 129 -7.21 7.32 7.13
CA ALA A 129 -7.65 6.71 5.88
C ALA A 129 -7.06 5.30 5.71
N LEU A 130 -5.78 5.11 6.01
CA LEU A 130 -5.13 3.80 6.00
C LEU A 130 -5.74 2.85 7.04
N PHE A 131 -6.00 3.30 8.27
CA PHE A 131 -6.66 2.45 9.29
C PHE A 131 -8.05 2.01 8.84
N ARG A 132 -8.82 2.87 8.17
CA ARG A 132 -10.16 2.51 7.67
C ARG A 132 -10.15 1.45 6.60
N VAL A 133 -9.04 1.26 5.90
CA VAL A 133 -8.87 0.17 4.92
C VAL A 133 -8.85 -1.17 5.65
N ALA A 134 -8.02 -1.32 6.67
CA ALA A 134 -7.86 -2.59 7.39
C ALA A 134 -8.94 -2.82 8.47
N CYS A 135 -9.32 -1.76 9.18
CA CYS A 135 -10.20 -1.80 10.35
C CYS A 135 -11.68 -1.54 9.99
N GLY A 136 -11.95 -1.16 8.75
CA GLY A 136 -13.27 -0.88 8.22
C GLY A 136 -13.64 0.62 8.22
N PRO A 137 -14.62 1.03 7.40
CA PRO A 137 -14.87 2.43 7.05
C PRO A 137 -15.34 3.31 8.22
N ASN A 138 -15.86 2.69 9.29
CA ASN A 138 -16.36 3.37 10.47
C ASN A 138 -15.35 3.43 11.62
N TRP A 139 -14.12 2.94 11.40
CA TRP A 139 -13.09 2.98 12.43
C TRP A 139 -12.71 4.41 12.82
N GLN A 140 -12.43 4.59 14.11
CA GLN A 140 -11.97 5.82 14.73
C GLN A 140 -10.92 5.48 15.82
N PRO A 141 -9.89 6.33 15.99
CA PRO A 141 -8.83 6.13 16.98
C PRO A 141 -9.28 6.30 18.43
#